data_AF-A0A5M3X165-F1
#
_entry.id   AF-A0A5M3X165-F1
#
_cell.length_a   1.000
_cell.length_b   1.000
_cell.length_c   1.000
_cell.angle_alpha   90.00
_cell.angle_beta   90.00
_cell.angle_gamma   90.00
#
_symmetry.space_group_name_H-M   'P 1'
#
loop_
_entity.id
_entity.type
_entity.pdbx_description
1 polymer ?
#
loop_
_entity_poly.entity_id
_entity_poly.type
_entity_poly.pdbx_seq_one_letter_code
_entity_poly.pdbx_strand_id
1 'polypeptide(L)'
;MTTITLEAERRRRRRGRRLVAIAFALPALALNLLVIAGPAASSFYYAWTDWNGFSFPEFTGLENAKRLVEDATFWNALGHNFIWLAIFLSVPTIMGLVGAFMLSRIKRGAALFRVVFFIPYVIASVVNAQIWKSLLDPATGIAAQLDKLGITFLNDVFFFGDSNLSLYSVAFVDNWHYWGFLVVLFLAAMQ
;
A
#
# COMPACT_ATOMS: atom_id res chain seq x y z
N MET A 1 -57.24 -5.11 18.44
CA MET A 1 -56.80 -6.44 17.93
C MET A 1 -55.98 -6.32 16.63
N THR A 2 -56.32 -5.40 15.73
CA THR A 2 -55.65 -5.16 14.42
C THR A 2 -54.24 -4.57 14.49
N THR A 3 -53.89 -3.82 15.54
CA THR A 3 -52.54 -3.24 15.72
C THR A 3 -51.50 -4.27 16.15
N ILE A 4 -51.90 -5.25 16.98
CA ILE A 4 -51.01 -6.30 17.49
C ILE A 4 -50.58 -7.26 16.35
N THR A 5 -51.47 -7.53 15.39
CA THR A 5 -51.16 -8.40 14.25
C THR A 5 -50.19 -7.74 13.26
N LEU A 6 -50.34 -6.43 13.02
CA LEU A 6 -49.44 -5.67 12.15
C LEU A 6 -48.01 -5.56 12.71
N GLU A 7 -47.85 -5.47 14.03
CA GLU A 7 -46.53 -5.47 14.66
C GLU A 7 -45.84 -6.83 14.61
N ALA A 8 -46.59 -7.92 14.80
CA ALA A 8 -46.08 -9.29 14.70
C ALA A 8 -45.60 -9.61 13.27
N GLU A 9 -46.34 -9.20 12.24
CA GLU A 9 -45.93 -9.38 10.85
C GLU A 9 -44.71 -8.54 10.47
N ARG A 10 -44.63 -7.29 10.94
CA ARG A 10 -43.44 -6.43 10.74
C ARG A 10 -42.20 -7.03 11.39
N ARG A 11 -42.31 -7.60 12.60
CA ARG A 11 -41.21 -8.31 13.29
C ARG A 11 -40.76 -9.56 12.52
N ARG A 12 -41.70 -10.37 12.01
CA ARG A 12 -41.40 -11.56 11.20
C ARG A 12 -40.70 -11.20 9.89
N ARG A 13 -41.16 -10.16 9.18
CA ARG A 13 -40.52 -9.64 7.96
C ARG A 13 -39.12 -9.06 8.23
N ARG A 14 -38.92 -8.33 9.34
CA ARG A 14 -37.59 -7.84 9.76
C ARG A 14 -36.64 -9.00 10.08
N ARG A 15 -37.11 -10.05 10.77
CA ARG A 15 -36.32 -11.25 11.07
C ARG A 15 -35.94 -12.02 9.81
N GLY A 16 -36.87 -12.20 8.87
CA GLY A 16 -36.61 -12.81 7.55
C GLY A 16 -35.57 -12.02 6.74
N ARG A 17 -35.71 -10.69 6.66
CA ARG A 17 -34.71 -9.83 6.00
C ARG A 17 -33.33 -9.92 6.67
N ARG A 18 -33.26 -9.97 8.00
CA ARG A 18 -31.99 -10.11 8.72
C ARG A 18 -31.33 -11.46 8.48
N LEU A 19 -32.11 -12.55 8.46
CA LEU A 19 -31.58 -13.89 8.16
C LEU A 19 -31.05 -13.98 6.73
N VAL A 20 -31.77 -13.40 5.76
CA VAL A 20 -31.30 -13.31 4.38
C VAL A 20 -30.03 -12.46 4.30
N ALA A 21 -30.00 -11.28 4.91
CA ALA A 21 -28.81 -10.42 4.93
C ALA A 21 -27.59 -11.13 5.54
N ILE A 22 -27.77 -11.86 6.64
CA ILE A 22 -26.71 -12.67 7.26
C ILE A 22 -26.29 -13.80 6.33
N ALA A 23 -27.22 -14.53 5.71
CA ALA A 23 -26.89 -15.60 4.78
C ALA A 23 -26.08 -15.12 3.56
N PHE A 24 -26.36 -13.92 3.05
CA PHE A 24 -25.57 -13.29 1.99
C PHE A 24 -24.20 -12.80 2.48
N ALA A 25 -24.09 -12.34 3.73
CA ALA A 25 -22.83 -11.91 4.32
C ALA A 25 -21.95 -13.08 4.77
N LEU A 26 -22.53 -14.25 5.07
CA LEU A 26 -21.86 -15.37 5.71
C LEU A 26 -20.67 -15.93 4.89
N PRO A 27 -20.75 -16.11 3.56
CA PRO A 27 -19.60 -16.53 2.76
C PRO A 27 -18.44 -15.52 2.80
N ALA A 28 -18.75 -14.23 2.71
CA ALA A 28 -17.74 -13.17 2.77
C ALA A 28 -17.10 -13.08 4.15
N LEU A 29 -17.89 -13.22 5.22
CA LEU A 29 -17.39 -13.26 6.60
C LEU A 29 -16.56 -14.50 6.87
N ALA A 30 -17.00 -15.67 6.40
CA ALA A 30 -16.24 -16.92 6.55
C ALA A 30 -14.88 -16.81 5.84
N LEU A 31 -14.85 -16.27 4.62
CA LEU A 31 -13.61 -16.05 3.88
C LEU A 31 -12.70 -15.04 4.59
N ASN A 32 -13.26 -13.93 5.08
CA ASN A 32 -12.50 -12.96 5.87
C ASN A 32 -11.90 -13.59 7.14
N LEU A 33 -12.69 -14.39 7.87
CA LEU A 33 -12.22 -15.05 9.09
C LEU A 33 -11.14 -16.08 8.81
N LEU A 34 -11.26 -16.87 7.74
CA LEU A 34 -10.31 -17.93 7.43
C LEU A 34 -9.02 -17.43 6.79
N VAL A 35 -9.10 -16.40 5.94
CA VAL A 35 -7.97 -15.93 5.12
C VAL A 35 -7.27 -14.71 5.72
N ILE A 36 -7.99 -13.89 6.47
CA ILE A 36 -7.45 -12.64 7.03
C ILE A 36 -7.34 -12.75 8.55
N ALA A 37 -8.48 -12.92 9.24
CA ALA A 37 -8.50 -12.88 10.70
C ALA A 37 -7.77 -14.07 11.34
N GLY A 38 -7.88 -15.26 10.74
CA GLY A 38 -7.25 -16.49 11.20
C GLY A 38 -5.72 -16.38 11.22
N PRO A 39 -5.06 -16.10 10.08
CA PRO A 39 -3.62 -15.87 10.03
C PRO A 39 -3.15 -14.69 10.88
N ALA A 40 -3.96 -13.63 11.02
CA ALA A 40 -3.65 -12.52 11.91
C ALA A 40 -3.65 -12.97 13.40
N ALA A 41 -4.66 -13.74 13.81
CA ALA A 41 -4.75 -14.29 15.16
C ALA A 41 -3.63 -15.32 15.43
N SER A 42 -3.25 -16.13 14.44
CA SER A 42 -2.11 -17.05 14.59
C SER A 42 -0.80 -16.28 14.67
N SER A 43 -0.59 -15.26 13.86
CA SER A 43 0.60 -14.39 13.93
C SER A 43 0.72 -13.70 15.28
N PHE A 44 -0.42 -13.28 15.84
CA PHE A 44 -0.50 -12.84 17.23
C PHE A 44 0.00 -13.98 18.13
N TYR A 45 -0.69 -15.12 18.21
CA TYR A 45 -0.25 -16.26 19.05
C TYR A 45 1.25 -16.59 18.92
N TYR A 46 1.78 -16.65 17.70
CA TYR A 46 3.19 -16.97 17.44
C TYR A 46 4.18 -15.92 17.94
N ALA A 47 3.78 -14.65 18.08
CA ALA A 47 4.63 -13.63 18.67
C ALA A 47 5.03 -13.95 20.14
N TRP A 48 4.24 -14.78 20.84
CA TRP A 48 4.54 -15.26 22.20
C TRP A 48 5.11 -16.69 22.24
N THR A 49 5.48 -17.26 21.10
CA THR A 49 6.06 -18.61 21.03
C THR A 49 7.42 -18.60 20.33
N ASP A 50 8.27 -19.56 20.66
CA ASP A 50 9.42 -19.93 19.82
C ASP A 50 8.95 -20.96 18.80
N TRP A 51 8.86 -20.54 17.53
CA TRP A 51 8.42 -21.39 16.43
C TRP A 51 9.18 -21.08 15.16
N ASN A 52 9.88 -22.10 14.63
CA ASN A 52 10.66 -21.99 13.40
C ASN A 52 9.91 -22.49 12.15
N GLY A 53 8.61 -22.79 12.27
CA GLY A 53 7.78 -23.33 11.18
C GLY A 53 7.83 -24.85 11.02
N PHE A 54 8.79 -25.54 11.64
CA PHE A 54 8.99 -26.98 11.53
C PHE A 54 8.80 -27.72 12.87
N SER A 55 9.14 -27.09 14.00
CA SER A 55 8.94 -27.62 15.34
C SER A 55 7.52 -27.38 15.85
N PHE A 56 7.18 -27.99 16.99
CA PHE A 56 6.01 -27.56 17.74
C PHE A 56 6.28 -26.17 18.36
N PRO A 57 5.33 -25.23 18.32
CA PRO A 57 5.49 -23.92 18.92
C PRO A 57 5.55 -24.03 20.45
N GLU A 58 6.64 -23.52 21.04
CA GLU A 58 6.82 -23.49 22.49
C GLU A 58 6.49 -22.11 23.05
N PHE A 59 5.63 -22.02 24.07
CA PHE A 59 5.24 -20.73 24.63
C PHE A 59 6.37 -20.11 25.46
N THR A 60 6.93 -18.99 24.99
CA THR A 60 8.04 -18.27 25.64
C THR A 60 7.58 -17.00 26.36
N GLY A 61 6.28 -16.71 26.36
CA GLY A 61 5.74 -15.52 27.00
C GLY A 61 6.28 -14.23 26.37
N LEU A 62 6.92 -13.37 27.17
CA LEU A 62 7.39 -12.04 26.72
C LEU A 62 8.84 -12.03 26.22
N GLU A 63 9.49 -13.18 26.09
CA GLU A 63 10.91 -13.23 25.72
C GLU A 63 11.16 -12.65 24.33
N ASN A 64 10.33 -12.98 23.33
CA ASN A 64 10.43 -12.40 21.99
C ASN A 64 10.27 -10.88 22.00
N ALA A 65 9.36 -10.34 22.83
CA ALA A 65 9.16 -8.91 22.95
C ALA A 65 10.38 -8.20 23.57
N LYS A 66 11.03 -8.80 24.57
CA LYS A 66 12.28 -8.28 25.15
C LYS A 66 13.40 -8.25 24.11
N ARG A 67 13.61 -9.38 23.41
CA ARG A 67 14.60 -9.48 22.33
C ARG A 67 14.38 -8.43 21.24
N LEU A 68 13.12 -8.21 20.86
CA LEU A 68 12.76 -7.21 19.84
C LEU A 68 13.06 -5.76 20.28
N VAL A 69 12.77 -5.44 21.54
CA VAL A 69 13.02 -4.09 22.11
C VAL A 69 14.52 -3.82 22.27
N GLU A 70 15.33 -4.85 22.51
CA GLU A 70 16.79 -4.74 22.61
C GLU A 70 17.49 -4.75 21.24
N ASP A 71 16.79 -5.11 20.16
CA ASP A 71 17.35 -5.18 18.80
C ASP A 71 17.42 -3.80 18.14
N ALA A 72 18.64 -3.28 17.96
CA ALA A 72 18.89 -2.04 17.23
C ALA A 72 18.43 -2.10 15.77
N THR A 73 18.45 -3.27 15.14
CA THR A 73 18.00 -3.47 13.75
C THR A 73 16.50 -3.21 13.63
N PHE A 74 15.73 -3.66 14.62
CA PHE A 74 14.29 -3.38 14.69
C PHE A 74 14.01 -1.88 14.75
N TRP A 75 14.68 -1.14 15.65
CA TRP A 75 14.47 0.30 15.77
C TRP A 75 14.90 1.07 14.53
N ASN A 76 16.01 0.69 13.90
CA ASN A 76 16.44 1.27 12.63
C ASN A 76 15.42 1.01 11.52
N ALA A 77 14.95 -0.23 11.38
CA ALA A 77 13.92 -0.59 10.39
C ALA A 77 12.61 0.15 10.64
N LEU A 78 12.20 0.29 11.89
CA LEU A 78 11.00 1.02 12.29
C LEU A 78 11.13 2.51 11.94
N GLY A 79 12.28 3.13 12.22
CA GLY A 79 12.58 4.51 11.85
C GLY A 79 12.51 4.74 10.33
N HIS A 80 13.12 3.85 9.54
CA HIS A 80 13.01 3.91 8.08
C HIS A 80 11.57 3.75 7.58
N ASN A 81 10.77 2.88 8.20
CA ASN A 81 9.34 2.74 7.90
C ASN A 81 8.57 4.03 8.18
N PHE A 82 8.84 4.72 9.28
CA PHE A 82 8.21 6.01 9.58
C PHE A 82 8.59 7.11 8.57
N ILE A 83 9.86 7.18 8.17
CA ILE A 83 10.32 8.11 7.14
C ILE A 83 9.60 7.81 5.81
N TRP A 84 9.58 6.54 5.42
CA TRP A 84 8.89 6.09 4.20
C TRP A 84 7.39 6.41 4.25
N LEU A 85 6.72 6.11 5.37
CA LEU A 85 5.31 6.40 5.59
C LEU A 85 5.01 7.91 5.46
N ALA A 86 5.83 8.76 6.06
CA ALA A 86 5.67 10.21 5.99
C ALA A 86 5.80 10.71 4.54
N ILE A 87 6.78 10.20 3.79
CA ILE A 87 6.99 10.51 2.37
C ILE A 87 5.81 10.02 1.52
N PHE A 88 5.38 8.77 1.71
CA PHE A 88 4.30 8.15 0.94
C PHE A 88 2.94 8.79 1.20
N LEU A 89 2.67 9.25 2.42
CA LEU A 89 1.44 9.97 2.73
C LEU A 89 1.45 11.40 2.17
N SER A 90 2.60 12.08 2.20
CA SER A 90 2.68 13.50 1.83
C SER A 90 2.86 13.69 0.32
N VAL A 91 3.87 13.08 -0.29
CA VAL A 91 4.31 13.39 -1.67
C VAL A 91 3.25 13.01 -2.71
N PRO A 92 2.78 11.74 -2.81
CA PRO A 92 1.70 11.37 -3.73
C PRO A 92 0.41 12.15 -3.51
N THR A 93 0.05 12.46 -2.25
CA THR A 93 -1.16 13.21 -1.92
C THR A 93 -1.08 14.64 -2.44
N ILE A 94 0.03 15.35 -2.18
CA ILE A 94 0.25 16.72 -2.64
C ILE A 94 0.29 16.73 -4.18
N MET A 95 1.07 15.84 -4.80
CA MET A 95 1.16 15.72 -6.26
C MET A 95 -0.21 15.40 -6.88
N GLY A 96 -0.95 14.48 -6.26
CA GLY A 96 -2.30 14.10 -6.66
C GLY A 96 -3.27 15.27 -6.63
N LEU A 97 -3.27 16.04 -5.53
CA LEU A 97 -4.14 17.19 -5.34
C LEU A 97 -3.82 18.31 -6.33
N VAL A 98 -2.53 18.64 -6.49
CA VAL A 98 -2.05 19.63 -7.47
C VAL A 98 -2.43 19.19 -8.89
N GLY A 99 -2.14 17.95 -9.25
CA GLY A 99 -2.48 17.40 -10.57
C GLY A 99 -3.98 17.42 -10.83
N ALA A 100 -4.80 17.05 -9.85
CA ALA A 100 -6.25 17.06 -9.95
C ALA A 100 -6.80 18.49 -10.12
N PHE A 101 -6.27 19.45 -9.37
CA PHE A 101 -6.67 20.85 -9.46
C PHE A 101 -6.30 21.47 -10.81
N MET A 102 -5.12 21.14 -11.35
CA MET A 102 -4.73 21.57 -12.69
C MET A 102 -5.66 20.96 -13.74
N LEU A 103 -5.97 19.67 -13.62
CA LEU A 103 -6.78 18.92 -14.57
C LEU A 103 -8.27 19.29 -14.52
N SER A 104 -8.79 19.75 -13.37
CA SER A 104 -10.20 20.18 -13.24
C SER A 104 -10.52 21.41 -14.09
N ARG A 105 -9.51 22.22 -14.42
CA ARG A 105 -9.64 23.40 -15.28
C ARG A 105 -9.56 23.08 -16.78
N ILE A 106 -9.10 21.88 -17.13
CA ILE A 106 -8.90 21.47 -18.53
C ILE A 106 -10.23 21.01 -19.13
N LYS A 107 -10.77 21.78 -20.09
CA LYS A 107 -12.04 21.48 -20.77
C LYS A 107 -11.92 20.53 -21.95
N ARG A 108 -10.75 20.43 -22.58
CA ARG A 108 -10.49 19.58 -23.77
C ARG A 108 -9.26 18.71 -23.54
N GLY A 109 -9.35 17.42 -23.83
CA GLY A 109 -8.23 16.47 -23.67
C GLY A 109 -8.02 15.96 -22.23
N ALA A 110 -8.87 16.31 -21.27
CA ALA A 110 -8.73 15.86 -19.88
C ALA A 110 -8.71 14.32 -19.75
N ALA A 111 -9.45 13.61 -20.59
CA ALA A 111 -9.46 12.14 -20.63
C ALA A 111 -8.08 11.55 -20.97
N LEU A 112 -7.34 12.17 -21.90
CA LEU A 112 -6.00 11.70 -22.27
C LEU A 112 -5.01 11.85 -21.10
N PHE A 113 -5.03 13.00 -20.42
CA PHE A 113 -4.20 13.22 -19.23
C PHE A 113 -4.53 12.23 -18.11
N ARG A 114 -5.82 11.94 -17.88
CA ARG A 114 -6.24 10.90 -16.91
C ARG A 114 -5.62 9.55 -17.25
N VAL A 115 -5.66 9.14 -18.52
CA VAL A 115 -5.07 7.87 -18.95
C VAL A 115 -3.56 7.87 -18.73
N VAL A 116 -2.84 8.90 -19.19
CA VAL A 116 -1.38 8.97 -19.06
C VAL A 116 -0.93 8.92 -17.60
N PHE A 117 -1.58 9.67 -16.72
CA PHE A 117 -1.25 9.64 -15.29
C PHE A 117 -1.63 8.32 -14.63
N PHE A 118 -2.63 7.61 -15.13
CA PHE A 118 -3.07 6.34 -14.57
C PHE A 118 -2.22 5.15 -15.03
N ILE A 119 -1.51 5.25 -16.16
CA ILE A 119 -0.68 4.16 -16.72
C ILE A 119 0.27 3.55 -15.67
N PRO A 120 1.08 4.32 -14.92
CA PRO A 120 2.00 3.76 -13.93
C PRO A 120 1.33 2.89 -12.87
N TYR A 121 0.10 3.23 -12.49
CA TYR A 121 -0.67 2.51 -11.47
C TYR A 121 -1.23 1.18 -11.97
N VAL A 122 -1.51 1.07 -13.27
CA VAL A 122 -2.05 -0.16 -13.90
C VAL A 122 -0.96 -1.19 -14.14
N ILE A 123 0.28 -0.74 -14.34
CA ILE A 123 1.43 -1.63 -14.50
C ILE A 123 1.72 -2.34 -13.18
N ALA A 124 2.06 -3.62 -13.24
CA ALA A 124 2.42 -4.40 -12.06
C ALA A 124 3.59 -3.75 -11.31
N SER A 125 3.50 -3.68 -9.98
CA SER A 125 4.54 -3.06 -9.14
C SER A 125 5.94 -3.62 -9.38
N VAL A 126 6.05 -4.93 -9.58
CA VAL A 126 7.30 -5.63 -9.93
C VAL A 126 7.89 -5.13 -11.25
N VAL A 127 7.05 -4.85 -12.25
CA VAL A 127 7.50 -4.32 -13.55
C VAL A 127 7.97 -2.88 -13.39
N ASN A 128 7.25 -2.05 -12.63
CA ASN A 128 7.69 -0.68 -12.31
C ASN A 128 9.06 -0.69 -11.62
N ALA A 129 9.25 -1.56 -10.62
CA ALA A 129 10.53 -1.72 -9.95
C ALA A 129 11.65 -2.11 -10.93
N GLN A 130 11.38 -3.04 -11.85
CA GLN A 130 12.37 -3.46 -12.83
C GLN A 130 12.72 -2.36 -13.85
N ILE A 131 11.74 -1.57 -14.31
CA ILE A 131 11.97 -0.43 -15.19
C ILE A 131 12.89 0.57 -14.50
N TRP A 132 12.56 0.99 -13.29
CA TRP A 132 13.36 1.96 -12.56
C TRP A 132 14.73 1.43 -12.13
N LYS A 133 14.83 0.14 -11.78
CA LYS A 133 16.11 -0.51 -11.51
C LYS A 133 17.04 -0.46 -12.73
N SER A 134 16.50 -0.71 -13.93
CA SER A 134 17.25 -0.63 -15.18
C SER A 134 17.62 0.82 -15.52
N LEU A 135 16.69 1.76 -15.35
CA LEU A 135 16.93 3.18 -15.65
C LEU A 135 17.95 3.83 -14.71
N LEU A 136 17.97 3.44 -13.44
CA LEU A 136 18.88 3.97 -12.42
C LEU A 136 20.11 3.08 -12.21
N ASP A 137 20.34 2.11 -13.11
CA ASP A 137 21.55 1.28 -13.12
C ASP A 137 22.77 2.17 -13.45
N PRO A 138 23.83 2.19 -12.63
CA PRO A 138 24.98 3.04 -12.86
C PRO A 138 25.75 2.70 -14.14
N ALA A 139 25.72 1.44 -14.59
CA ALA A 139 26.54 0.97 -15.70
C ALA A 139 25.84 1.08 -17.07
N THR A 140 24.51 0.92 -17.10
CA THR A 140 23.73 0.83 -18.35
C THR A 140 22.59 1.85 -18.43
N GLY A 141 22.19 2.41 -17.28
CA GLY A 141 21.04 3.29 -17.14
C GLY A 141 21.30 4.72 -17.60
N ILE A 142 20.44 5.63 -17.15
CA ILE A 142 20.41 7.04 -17.56
C ILE A 142 21.75 7.72 -17.28
N ALA A 143 22.38 7.45 -16.12
CA ALA A 143 23.67 8.03 -15.76
C ALA A 143 24.76 7.69 -16.81
N ALA A 144 24.89 6.41 -17.18
CA ALA A 144 25.85 5.97 -18.20
C ALA A 144 25.57 6.55 -19.59
N GLN A 145 24.31 6.78 -19.96
CA GLN A 145 23.99 7.42 -21.24
C GLN A 145 24.29 8.93 -21.24
N LEU A 146 24.09 9.60 -20.10
CA LEU A 146 24.41 11.02 -19.92
C LEU A 146 25.92 11.27 -19.91
N ASP A 147 26.70 10.34 -19.34
CA ASP A 147 28.16 10.39 -19.36
C ASP A 147 28.73 10.46 -20.79
N LYS A 148 28.16 9.68 -21.71
CA LYS A 148 28.51 9.71 -23.14
C LYS A 148 28.27 11.07 -23.80
N LEU A 149 27.37 11.87 -23.25
CA LEU A 149 27.07 13.24 -23.69
C LEU A 149 27.90 14.30 -22.95
N GLY A 150 28.84 13.88 -22.09
CA GLY A 150 29.70 14.75 -21.27
C GLY A 150 29.05 15.24 -19.98
N ILE A 151 27.90 14.69 -19.57
CA ILE A 151 27.18 15.07 -18.35
C ILE A 151 27.50 14.06 -17.25
N THR A 152 28.43 14.42 -16.35
CA THR A 152 29.03 13.48 -15.39
C THR A 152 28.44 13.53 -13.97
N PHE A 153 27.51 14.44 -13.69
CA PHE A 153 27.04 14.69 -12.31
C PHE A 153 26.34 13.49 -11.64
N LEU A 154 25.92 12.48 -12.42
CA LEU A 154 25.25 11.27 -11.92
C LEU A 154 26.15 10.03 -11.87
N ASN A 155 27.39 10.12 -12.35
CA ASN A 155 28.25 8.93 -12.52
C ASN A 155 28.57 8.23 -11.20
N ASP A 156 28.72 9.00 -10.12
CA ASP A 156 29.07 8.49 -8.79
C ASP A 156 27.84 8.28 -7.89
N VAL A 157 26.62 8.37 -8.44
CA VAL A 157 25.37 8.27 -7.68
C VAL A 157 24.82 6.85 -7.73
N PHE A 158 24.98 6.13 -6.62
CA PHE A 158 24.46 4.77 -6.46
C PHE A 158 23.09 4.76 -5.78
N PHE A 159 22.03 5.08 -6.53
CA PHE A 159 20.65 5.19 -6.00
C PHE A 159 20.21 4.04 -5.09
N PHE A 160 20.51 2.79 -5.47
CA PHE A 160 20.17 1.60 -4.68
C PHE A 160 21.35 1.02 -3.89
N GLY A 161 22.58 1.48 -4.15
CA GLY A 161 23.79 0.96 -3.54
C GLY A 161 24.29 1.76 -2.33
N ASP A 162 23.92 3.05 -2.25
CA ASP A 162 24.24 3.91 -1.12
C ASP A 162 23.15 3.79 -0.03
N SER A 163 23.56 3.51 1.21
CA SER A 163 22.67 3.44 2.37
C SER A 163 21.89 4.73 2.60
N ASN A 164 22.46 5.90 2.24
CA ASN A 164 21.81 7.18 2.41
C ASN A 164 20.73 7.46 1.35
N LEU A 165 20.84 6.87 0.15
CA LEU A 165 19.95 7.13 -0.98
C LEU A 165 18.93 6.02 -1.23
N SER A 166 19.22 4.79 -0.77
CA SER A 166 18.39 3.62 -1.05
C SER A 166 16.93 3.79 -0.64
N LEU A 167 16.66 4.26 0.59
CA LEU A 167 15.31 4.50 1.09
C LEU A 167 14.55 5.52 0.22
N TYR A 168 15.19 6.65 -0.08
CA TYR A 168 14.58 7.72 -0.87
C TYR A 168 14.38 7.32 -2.33
N SER A 169 15.28 6.51 -2.89
CA SER A 169 15.17 5.99 -4.25
C SER A 169 13.99 5.01 -4.36
N VAL A 170 13.84 4.12 -3.39
CA VAL A 170 12.67 3.22 -3.34
C VAL A 170 11.38 4.01 -3.13
N ALA A 171 11.37 4.99 -2.22
CA ALA A 171 10.20 5.85 -1.99
C ALA A 171 9.82 6.66 -3.24
N PHE A 172 10.80 7.14 -4.00
CA PHE A 172 10.57 7.85 -5.25
C PHE A 172 9.88 6.97 -6.30
N VAL A 173 10.39 5.74 -6.51
CA VAL A 173 9.81 4.77 -7.45
C VAL A 173 8.37 4.43 -7.06
N ASP A 174 8.15 4.22 -5.77
CA ASP A 174 6.82 3.92 -5.23
C ASP A 174 5.84 5.08 -5.43
N ASN A 175 6.25 6.28 -5.02
CA ASN A 175 5.45 7.50 -5.17
C ASN A 175 5.10 7.81 -6.64
N TRP A 176 6.06 7.60 -7.56
CA TRP A 176 5.87 7.83 -8.98
C TRP A 176 4.77 6.94 -9.57
N HIS A 177 4.59 5.71 -9.07
CA HIS A 177 3.53 4.85 -9.57
C HIS A 177 2.16 5.18 -8.97
N TYR A 178 2.11 5.71 -7.73
CA TYR A 178 0.87 5.85 -6.97
C TYR A 178 0.16 7.19 -7.17
N TRP A 179 0.89 8.29 -7.39
CA TRP A 179 0.31 9.65 -7.42
C TRP A 179 -0.78 9.83 -8.50
N GLY A 180 -0.66 9.16 -9.65
CA GLY A 180 -1.61 9.29 -10.75
C GLY A 180 -3.00 8.72 -10.45
N PHE A 181 -3.07 7.67 -9.63
CA PHE A 181 -4.34 7.17 -9.08
C PHE A 181 -5.02 8.25 -8.21
N LEU A 182 -4.24 8.92 -7.35
CA LEU A 182 -4.74 9.99 -6.49
C LEU A 182 -5.24 11.20 -7.28
N VAL A 183 -4.60 11.56 -8.41
CA VAL A 183 -5.10 12.60 -9.32
C VAL A 183 -6.53 12.30 -9.76
N VAL A 184 -6.80 11.07 -10.22
CA VAL A 184 -8.12 10.68 -10.71
C VAL A 184 -9.13 10.64 -9.57
N LEU A 185 -8.75 10.12 -8.41
CA LEU A 185 -9.59 10.07 -7.22
C LEU A 185 -10.01 11.47 -6.74
N PHE A 186 -9.05 12.39 -6.56
CA PHE A 186 -9.34 13.76 -6.13
C PHE A 186 -10.09 14.55 -7.19
N LEU A 187 -9.81 14.33 -8.47
CA LEU A 187 -10.55 14.96 -9.55
C LEU A 187 -12.02 14.52 -9.55
N ALA A 188 -12.30 13.23 -9.30
CA ALA A 188 -13.66 12.72 -9.18
C ALA A 188 -14.39 13.30 -7.95
N ALA A 189 -13.68 13.56 -6.85
CA ALA A 189 -14.26 14.20 -5.68
C ALA A 189 -14.52 15.71 -5.85
N MET A 190 -13.79 16.38 -6.74
CA MET A 190 -13.97 17.80 -7.06
C MET A 190 -15.06 18.08 -8.12
N GLN A 191 -15.49 17.05 -8.85
CA GLN A 191 -16.52 17.12 -9.89
C GLN A 191 -17.89 16.77 -9.32
#